data_AF-A0A8H4WBR5-F1
#
_entry.id   AF-A0A8H4WBR5-F1
#
_cell.length_a   1.000
_cell.length_b   1.000
_cell.length_c   1.000
_cell.angle_alpha   90.00
_cell.angle_beta   90.00
_cell.angle_gamma   90.00
#
_symmetry.space_group_name_H-M   'P 1'
#
loop_
_entity.id
_entity.type
_entity.pdbx_description
1 polymer ?
#
loop_
_entity_poly.entity_id
_entity_poly.type
_entity_poly.pdbx_seq_one_letter_code
_entity_poly.pdbx_strand_id
1 'polypeptide(L)' 'MSRHHPDLVMCRKQPGISIGRLCDKCDGKCPVCDSYVRPTTLVRICDECSFGNYQNKCVVCGGEGHQ' A
#
# COMPACT_ATOMS: atom_id res chain seq x y z
N MET A 1 3.06 3.22 3.63
CA MET A 1 4.20 4.01 3.97
C MET A 1 3.67 5.11 4.85
N SER A 2 4.28 5.33 6.01
CA SER A 2 3.91 6.46 6.85
C SER A 2 4.71 7.67 6.38
N ARG A 3 4.08 8.83 6.21
CA ARG A 3 4.79 10.10 5.98
C ARG A 3 5.71 10.45 7.15
N HIS A 4 5.50 9.81 8.30
CA HIS A 4 6.27 10.02 9.53
C HIS A 4 7.56 9.19 9.61
N HIS A 5 7.82 8.28 8.67
CA HIS A 5 9.04 7.46 8.61
C HIS A 5 9.87 7.85 7.37
N PRO A 6 10.83 8.78 7.50
CA PRO A 6 11.57 9.34 6.35
C PRO A 6 12.50 8.35 5.67
N ASP A 7 12.80 7.23 6.32
CA ASP A 7 13.60 6.10 5.85
C ASP A 7 12.83 5.17 4.90
N LEU A 8 11.49 5.23 4.91
CA LEU A 8 10.66 4.42 4.02
C LEU A 8 10.60 5.01 2.61
N VAL A 9 11.07 4.25 1.61
CA VAL A 9 11.08 4.64 0.20
C VAL A 9 9.98 3.94 -0.58
N MET A 10 9.15 4.70 -1.30
CA MET A 10 8.13 4.12 -2.19
C MET A 10 8.77 3.45 -3.40
N CYS A 11 8.25 2.27 -3.78
CA CYS A 11 8.75 1.48 -4.92
C CYS A 11 8.80 2.26 -6.24
N ARG A 12 7.71 2.97 -6.60
CA ARG A 12 7.58 3.81 -7.81
C ARG A 12 7.88 3.11 -9.15
N LYS A 13 7.88 1.78 -9.21
CA LYS A 13 7.88 1.02 -10.47
C LYS A 13 6.53 1.20 -11.20
N GLN A 14 6.48 0.83 -12.49
CA GLN A 14 5.25 0.86 -13.28
C GLN A 14 4.15 0.04 -12.57
N PRO A 15 2.98 0.62 -12.26
CA PRO A 15 1.88 -0.12 -11.65
C PRO A 15 1.36 -1.19 -12.61
N GLY A 16 1.13 -2.39 -12.09
CA GLY A 16 0.50 -3.49 -12.81
C GLY A 16 -1.01 -3.53 -12.58
N ILE A 17 -1.60 -4.72 -12.75
CA ILE A 17 -3.04 -4.94 -12.53
C ILE A 17 -3.39 -5.28 -11.08
N SER A 18 -2.40 -5.61 -10.25
CA SER A 18 -2.63 -6.05 -8.88
C SER A 18 -3.14 -4.90 -8.00
N ILE A 19 -4.18 -5.17 -7.21
CA ILE A 19 -4.77 -4.20 -6.27
C ILE A 19 -3.96 -4.20 -4.97
N GLY A 20 -3.61 -3.01 -4.47
CA GLY A 20 -2.97 -2.85 -3.17
C GLY A 20 -3.95 -3.09 -2.01
N ARG A 21 -3.51 -3.81 -0.98
CA ARG A 21 -4.32 -4.15 0.19
C ARG A 21 -3.91 -3.34 1.42
N LEU A 22 -4.80 -3.25 2.41
CA LEU A 22 -4.55 -2.64 3.71
C LEU A 22 -4.83 -3.66 4.83
N CYS A 23 -4.15 -3.53 5.96
CA CYS A 23 -4.43 -4.28 7.19
C CYS A 23 -5.37 -3.47 8.10
N ASP A 24 -5.83 -4.06 9.21
CA ASP A 24 -6.89 -3.45 10.05
C ASP A 24 -6.45 -2.11 10.61
N LYS A 25 -5.17 -2.04 10.98
CA LYS A 25 -4.55 -0.85 11.58
C LYS A 25 -4.37 0.28 10.58
N CYS A 26 -4.39 -0.01 9.29
CA CYS A 26 -4.16 0.94 8.21
C CYS A 26 -5.38 1.11 7.32
N ASP A 27 -6.53 0.53 7.68
CA ASP A 27 -7.73 0.58 6.85
C ASP A 27 -8.22 2.02 6.67
N GLY A 28 -8.65 2.35 5.45
CA GLY A 28 -9.00 3.71 5.03
C GLY A 28 -7.83 4.70 4.95
N LYS A 29 -6.59 4.32 5.31
CA LYS A 29 -5.44 5.22 5.29
C LYS A 29 -4.86 5.35 3.88
N CYS A 30 -4.76 6.58 3.38
CA CYS A 30 -4.12 6.88 2.11
C CYS A 30 -2.61 6.60 2.17
N PRO A 31 -2.04 5.74 1.29
CA PRO A 31 -0.62 5.36 1.34
C PRO A 31 0.36 6.47 0.96
N VAL A 32 -0.12 7.61 0.46
CA VAL A 32 0.70 8.75 0.02
C VAL A 32 0.71 9.88 1.05
N CYS A 33 -0.46 10.27 1.55
CA CYS A 33 -0.61 11.44 2.43
C CYS A 33 -1.07 11.10 3.85
N ASP A 34 -1.26 9.82 4.17
CA ASP A 34 -1.73 9.33 5.49
C ASP A 34 -3.12 9.81 5.92
N SER A 35 -3.87 10.46 5.03
CA SER A 35 -5.26 10.92 5.25
C SER A 35 -6.24 9.75 5.27
N TYR A 36 -7.28 9.85 6.10
CA TYR A 36 -8.43 8.93 6.15
C TYR A 36 -9.66 9.43 5.41
N VAL A 37 -9.58 10.61 4.80
CA VAL A 37 -10.73 11.27 4.16
C VAL A 37 -10.55 11.37 2.66
N ARG A 38 -11.68 11.30 1.95
CA ARG A 38 -11.81 11.51 0.50
C ARG A 38 -10.95 10.53 -0.35
N PRO A 39 -11.17 9.21 -0.24
CA PRO A 39 -10.56 8.25 -1.18
C PRO A 39 -11.09 8.51 -2.59
N THR A 40 -10.21 8.56 -3.58
CA THR A 40 -10.56 8.92 -4.97
C THR A 40 -10.29 7.79 -5.95
N THR A 41 -9.14 7.13 -5.83
CA THR A 41 -8.67 6.13 -6.80
C THR A 41 -8.24 4.84 -6.10
N LEU A 42 -8.51 3.71 -6.74
CA LEU A 42 -8.03 2.41 -6.28
C LEU A 42 -6.52 2.31 -6.46
N VAL A 43 -5.83 1.82 -5.43
CA VAL A 43 -4.37 1.66 -5.44
C VAL A 43 -3.98 0.43 -6.26
N ARG A 44 -3.07 0.60 -7.20
CA ARG A 44 -2.44 -0.49 -7.96
C ARG A 44 -0.96 -0.59 -7.61
N ILE A 45 -0.43 -1.81 -7.52
CA ILE A 45 0.97 -2.10 -7.21
C ILE A 45 1.69 -2.67 -8.43
N CYS A 46 3.02 -2.54 -8.48
CA CYS A 46 3.81 -3.17 -9.54
C CYS A 46 3.83 -4.70 -9.40
N ASP A 47 4.17 -5.39 -10.49
CA ASP A 47 4.12 -6.85 -10.54
C ASP A 47 5.06 -7.50 -9.51
N GLU A 48 6.23 -6.92 -9.30
CA GLU A 48 7.21 -7.41 -8.31
C GLU A 48 6.71 -7.29 -6.87
N CYS A 49 6.05 -6.17 -6.51
CA CYS A 49 5.45 -6.03 -5.17
C CYS A 49 4.26 -6.96 -4.97
N SER A 50 3.62 -7.41 -6.05
CA SER A 50 2.51 -8.36 -5.97
C SER A 50 2.94 -9.82 -5.84
N PHE A 51 4.24 -10.10 -5.92
CA PHE A 51 4.81 -11.44 -5.92
C PHE A 51 5.62 -11.75 -4.64
N GLY A 52 5.66 -13.02 -4.26
CA GLY A 52 6.48 -13.52 -3.14
C GLY A 52 6.02 -13.01 -1.77
N ASN A 53 6.97 -12.66 -0.90
CA ASN A 53 6.70 -12.29 0.50
C ASN A 53 5.84 -11.02 0.68
N TYR A 54 5.77 -10.17 -0.35
CA TYR A 54 4.95 -8.94 -0.33
C TYR A 54 3.54 -9.17 -0.89
N GLN A 55 3.25 -10.36 -1.40
CA GLN A 55 1.91 -10.73 -1.84
C GLN A 55 0.93 -10.62 -0.67
N ASN A 56 -0.24 -10.04 -0.95
CA ASN A 56 -1.31 -9.81 0.02
C ASN A 56 -0.88 -9.03 1.28
N LYS A 57 0.22 -8.27 1.21
CA LYS A 57 0.63 -7.41 2.32
C LYS A 57 0.02 -6.03 2.22
N CYS A 58 -0.10 -5.40 3.38
CA CYS A 58 -0.53 -4.01 3.52
C CYS A 58 0.48 -3.08 2.83
N VAL A 59 0.01 -2.28 1.88
CA VAL A 59 0.85 -1.27 1.19
C VAL A 59 1.36 -0.18 2.14
N VAL A 60 0.80 -0.10 3.36
CA VAL A 60 1.19 0.87 4.35
C VAL A 60 2.36 0.40 5.24
N CYS A 61 2.23 -0.76 5.85
CA CYS A 61 3.14 -1.23 6.90
C CYS A 61 3.75 -2.62 6.65
N GLY A 62 3.37 -3.30 5.56
CA GLY A 62 3.82 -4.67 5.29
C GLY A 62 3.16 -5.76 6.14
N GLY A 63 2.19 -5.41 7.00
CA GLY A 63 1.36 -6.37 7.73
C GLY A 63 0.44 -7.19 6.81
N GLU A 64 -0.30 -8.15 7.36
CA GLU A 64 -1.26 -8.94 6.58
C GLU A 64 -2.40 -8.07 6.08
N GLY A 65 -2.56 -8.00 4.75
CA GLY A 65 -3.61 -7.24 4.10
C GLY A 65 -4.86 -8.09 3.93
N HIS A 66 -6.01 -7.47 4.13
CA HIS A 66 -7.29 -8.15 4.06
C HIS A 66 -7.73 -8.33 2.63
N GLN A 67 -8.67 -9.25 2.42
CA GLN A 67 -9.29 -9.47 1.13
C GLN A 67 -10.43 -8.52 0.85
#